data_AF-A0A7X9IPU9-F1
#
_entry.id   AF-A0A7X9IPU9-F1
#
_cell.length_a   1.000
_cell.length_b   1.000
_cell.length_c   1.000
_cell.angle_alpha   90.00
_cell.angle_beta   90.00
_cell.angle_gamma   90.00
#
_symmetry.space_group_name_H-M   'P 1'
#
loop_
_entity.id
_entity.type
_entity.pdbx_description
1 polymer ?
#
loop_
_entity_poly.entity_id
_entity_poly.type
_entity_poly.pdbx_seq_one_letter_code
_entity_poly.pdbx_strand_id
1 'polypeptide(L)'
;MDKLKNALRNLNFGTDSKKIEVEAPSLEKAISEACKRLKATLDEIDYEIVQYGTKGFGGIGNKNYKILAYKRPVSEIIETLSEVTEDFEKEEEVLPPPTDGYFAIIKSRNGLLFKVVPPQKNGRPVKLKDVELALKNKQIDKYNVNLVRQEVIKQSGQYIVIGHYEGIEENSATVQVNIGINEMTATATLFPPKAGGFELTPEEILSEIQAQGVSYGILEDVVTRMADEKIEYKEIVVARAKQPVHGKDAEIKMYFEPNAEKTIYKSIAEDKFDFKNIVKNIQNVLKGDLICEKIPATPGEDGYTVTGKLLPAKKGVDRQILAGPNTELSPDGKFLRATVDGHVVKKAGKIGVEPVKHINGDVGIKTGNITFVGSVVVHGSVLDGFSVKAKGNIEIRGNVGKCEIISDNDIYVAQGINGHYEALISAEGSVFSKFIENAKVFAGSSVIVDDHIYHCEVNANDAIVCFGHRAQIGGGTIRAANEVNTRNLGTVSYSETIVEVGIPPKLRIELQEFMMQKKKTENAIDDLKRDITTLTSQRKLKKNWNNEKEELLKNKVEVLAQQEEILKNSLEGIEEINKKLASINLNPKVAVKNKIYAGVKIFFKYGVEPYEITYEQNSCTIRFVNNEI
;
A
#
# COMPACT_ATOMS: atom_id res chain seq x y z
N MET A 1 -13.19 -32.74 -0.10
CA MET A 1 -14.64 -32.42 -0.23
C MET A 1 -15.13 -31.40 0.80
N ASP A 2 -14.76 -31.49 2.08
CA ASP A 2 -15.16 -30.45 3.07
C ASP A 2 -14.44 -29.11 2.88
N LYS A 3 -13.19 -29.09 2.39
CA LYS A 3 -12.51 -27.86 1.92
C LYS A 3 -13.21 -27.25 0.69
N LEU A 4 -13.63 -28.05 -0.28
CA LEU A 4 -14.38 -27.59 -1.45
C LEU A 4 -15.78 -27.08 -1.07
N LYS A 5 -16.47 -27.75 -0.14
CA LYS A 5 -17.77 -27.31 0.42
C LYS A 5 -17.63 -26.04 1.27
N ASN A 6 -16.52 -25.85 1.99
CA ASN A 6 -16.23 -24.62 2.72
C ASN A 6 -15.80 -23.48 1.79
N ALA A 7 -15.04 -23.75 0.71
CA ALA A 7 -14.72 -22.77 -0.32
C ALA A 7 -15.98 -22.35 -1.11
N LEU A 8 -16.86 -23.29 -1.45
CA LEU A 8 -18.17 -23.02 -2.06
C LEU A 8 -19.15 -22.33 -1.11
N ARG A 9 -19.01 -22.51 0.22
CA ARG A 9 -19.77 -21.77 1.24
C ARG A 9 -19.20 -20.37 1.52
N ASN A 10 -17.90 -20.17 1.31
CA ASN A 10 -17.19 -18.90 1.50
C ASN A 10 -17.07 -18.07 0.20
N LEU A 11 -17.41 -18.65 -0.95
CA LEU A 11 -17.76 -17.93 -2.17
C LEU A 11 -19.03 -17.14 -1.88
N ASN A 12 -18.86 -15.96 -1.30
CA ASN A 12 -19.91 -14.97 -1.16
C ASN A 12 -20.46 -14.65 -2.55
N PHE A 13 -21.58 -15.26 -2.93
CA PHE A 13 -22.42 -14.84 -4.05
C PHE A 13 -23.17 -13.53 -3.69
N GLY A 14 -22.38 -12.49 -3.42
CA GLY A 14 -22.79 -11.11 -3.16
C GLY A 14 -21.57 -10.39 -2.58
N THR A 15 -20.86 -9.51 -3.31
CA THR A 15 -21.43 -8.21 -3.69
C THR A 15 -20.54 -7.37 -4.65
N ASP A 16 -19.62 -7.92 -5.48
CA ASP A 16 -18.77 -7.03 -6.32
C ASP A 16 -18.47 -7.45 -7.76
N SER A 17 -19.21 -8.40 -8.36
CA SER A 17 -19.32 -8.38 -9.82
C SER A 17 -20.22 -7.20 -10.18
N LYS A 18 -19.63 -6.09 -10.65
CA LYS A 18 -20.33 -4.83 -10.91
C LYS A 18 -21.56 -5.08 -11.79
N LYS A 19 -22.73 -5.19 -11.15
CA LYS A 19 -24.01 -5.40 -11.81
C LYS A 19 -24.40 -4.09 -12.47
N ILE A 20 -24.40 -4.07 -13.80
CA ILE A 20 -24.84 -2.92 -14.57
C ILE A 20 -26.26 -3.16 -15.03
N GLU A 21 -27.09 -2.15 -14.83
CA GLU A 21 -28.42 -2.17 -15.40
C GLU A 21 -28.37 -1.56 -16.80
N VAL A 22 -28.82 -2.33 -17.79
CA VAL A 22 -28.82 -1.92 -19.20
C VAL A 22 -30.25 -1.99 -19.70
N GLU A 23 -30.74 -0.83 -20.14
CA GLU A 23 -32.05 -0.68 -20.72
C GLU A 23 -31.96 -0.49 -22.23
N ALA A 24 -32.54 -1.40 -23.00
CA ALA A 24 -32.52 -1.35 -24.46
C ALA A 24 -33.84 -1.89 -25.05
N PRO A 25 -34.22 -1.51 -26.28
CA PRO A 25 -35.50 -1.92 -26.88
C PRO A 25 -35.61 -3.42 -27.18
N SER A 26 -34.51 -4.18 -27.13
CA SER A 26 -34.51 -5.64 -27.20
C SER A 26 -33.45 -6.24 -26.28
N LEU A 27 -33.68 -7.48 -25.84
CA LEU A 27 -32.78 -8.19 -24.94
C LEU A 27 -31.37 -8.35 -25.54
N GLU A 28 -31.25 -8.70 -26.82
CA GLU A 28 -29.95 -8.85 -27.50
C GLU A 28 -29.12 -7.56 -27.51
N LYS A 29 -29.77 -6.39 -27.69
CA LYS A 29 -29.09 -5.09 -27.62
C LYS A 29 -28.68 -4.75 -26.19
N ALA A 30 -29.53 -5.08 -25.21
CA ALA A 30 -29.20 -4.89 -23.80
C ALA A 30 -27.98 -5.73 -23.41
N ILE A 31 -27.90 -6.98 -23.86
CA ILE A 31 -26.76 -7.87 -23.59
C ILE A 31 -25.51 -7.38 -24.32
N SER A 32 -25.61 -7.00 -25.60
CA SER A 32 -24.46 -6.49 -26.35
C SER A 32 -23.89 -5.21 -25.73
N GLU A 33 -24.75 -4.31 -25.28
CA GLU A 33 -24.34 -3.08 -24.60
C GLU A 33 -23.83 -3.37 -23.18
N ALA A 34 -24.35 -4.40 -22.53
CA ALA A 34 -23.79 -4.91 -21.29
C ALA A 34 -22.37 -5.46 -21.48
N CYS A 35 -22.10 -6.27 -22.50
CA CYS A 35 -20.75 -6.75 -22.83
C CYS A 35 -19.76 -5.59 -23.03
N LYS A 36 -20.18 -4.54 -23.76
CA LYS A 36 -19.37 -3.34 -23.98
C LYS A 36 -19.09 -2.59 -22.68
N ARG A 37 -20.12 -2.39 -21.85
CA ARG A 37 -20.02 -1.66 -20.58
C ARG A 37 -19.22 -2.44 -19.51
N LEU A 38 -19.34 -3.76 -19.51
CA LEU A 38 -18.56 -4.67 -18.65
C LEU A 38 -17.17 -4.98 -19.20
N LYS A 39 -16.85 -4.54 -20.44
CA LYS A 39 -15.61 -4.86 -21.15
C LYS A 39 -15.31 -6.36 -21.07
N ALA A 40 -16.28 -7.14 -21.51
CA ALA A 40 -16.28 -8.59 -21.39
C ALA A 40 -16.87 -9.20 -22.67
N THR A 41 -16.45 -10.41 -23.03
CA THR A 41 -17.08 -11.17 -24.13
C THR A 41 -18.42 -11.73 -23.66
N LEU A 42 -19.25 -12.21 -24.59
CA LEU A 42 -20.57 -12.77 -24.26
C LEU A 42 -20.48 -13.93 -23.25
N ASP A 43 -19.39 -14.70 -23.31
CA ASP A 43 -19.13 -15.86 -22.45
C ASP A 43 -18.60 -15.48 -21.04
N GLU A 44 -18.21 -14.22 -20.85
CA GLU A 44 -17.68 -13.67 -19.61
C GLU A 44 -18.75 -12.94 -18.77
N ILE A 45 -20.01 -12.88 -19.21
CA ILE A 45 -21.08 -12.16 -18.51
C ILE A 45 -22.29 -13.06 -18.20
N ASP A 46 -22.92 -12.83 -17.05
CA ASP A 46 -24.25 -13.32 -16.69
C ASP A 46 -25.21 -12.13 -16.56
N TYR A 47 -26.51 -12.35 -16.74
CA TYR A 47 -27.51 -11.29 -16.60
C TYR A 47 -28.87 -11.78 -16.11
N GLU A 48 -29.58 -10.90 -15.40
CA GLU A 48 -30.96 -11.09 -14.95
C GLU A 48 -31.88 -10.09 -15.65
N ILE A 49 -33.05 -10.49 -16.11
CA ILE A 49 -34.02 -9.57 -16.71
C ILE A 49 -34.84 -8.93 -15.59
N VAL A 50 -34.61 -7.65 -15.33
CA VAL A 50 -35.33 -6.85 -14.33
C VAL A 50 -36.70 -6.41 -14.86
N GLN A 51 -36.79 -6.12 -16.16
CA GLN A 51 -38.03 -5.77 -16.82
C GLN A 51 -38.07 -6.32 -18.25
N TYR A 52 -39.14 -7.04 -18.59
CA TYR A 52 -39.43 -7.43 -19.97
C TYR A 52 -39.96 -6.23 -20.74
N GLY A 53 -39.40 -5.99 -21.92
CA GLY A 53 -39.88 -4.93 -22.79
C GLY A 53 -41.28 -5.24 -23.32
N THR A 54 -42.17 -4.25 -23.32
CA THR A 54 -43.52 -4.36 -23.88
C THR A 54 -43.70 -3.35 -25.01
N LYS A 55 -44.33 -3.79 -26.11
CA LYS A 55 -44.73 -2.91 -27.19
C LYS A 55 -46.18 -2.45 -26.95
N GLY A 56 -46.34 -1.22 -26.51
CA GLY A 56 -47.62 -0.52 -26.41
C GLY A 56 -48.23 -0.24 -27.78
N PHE A 57 -49.55 -0.09 -27.81
CA PHE A 57 -50.31 0.13 -29.03
C PHE A 57 -50.06 1.55 -29.57
N GLY A 58 -49.55 1.66 -30.80
CA GLY A 58 -49.26 2.95 -31.45
C GLY A 58 -48.02 3.69 -30.91
N GLY A 59 -47.11 3.02 -30.20
CA GLY A 59 -45.84 3.61 -29.73
C GLY A 59 -45.94 4.41 -28.43
N ILE A 60 -47.14 4.57 -27.88
CA ILE A 60 -47.37 5.18 -26.57
C ILE A 60 -47.39 4.07 -25.52
N GLY A 61 -46.53 4.19 -24.49
CA GLY A 61 -46.41 3.21 -23.40
C GLY A 61 -45.40 2.08 -23.63
N ASN A 62 -44.53 2.17 -24.65
CA ASN A 62 -43.44 1.20 -24.83
C ASN A 62 -42.50 1.21 -23.63
N LYS A 63 -42.17 0.02 -23.13
CA LYS A 63 -41.15 -0.18 -22.12
C LYS A 63 -39.99 -0.96 -22.71
N ASN A 64 -38.77 -0.51 -22.44
CA ASN A 64 -37.56 -1.21 -22.89
C ASN A 64 -37.29 -2.43 -21.99
N TYR A 65 -36.52 -3.38 -22.52
CA TYR A 65 -35.93 -4.43 -21.71
C TYR A 65 -34.89 -3.82 -20.79
N LYS A 66 -35.00 -4.08 -19.50
CA LYS A 66 -34.04 -3.65 -18.51
C LYS A 66 -33.42 -4.90 -17.90
N ILE A 67 -32.13 -5.10 -18.12
CA ILE A 67 -31.39 -6.25 -17.57
C ILE A 67 -30.35 -5.77 -16.59
N LEU A 68 -30.04 -6.59 -15.61
CA LEU A 68 -28.97 -6.39 -14.66
C LEU A 68 -27.88 -7.42 -14.99
N ALA A 69 -26.82 -6.99 -15.67
CA ALA A 69 -25.75 -7.85 -16.17
C ALA A 69 -24.47 -7.66 -15.37
N TYR A 70 -23.67 -8.69 -15.19
CA TYR A 70 -22.41 -8.65 -14.46
C TYR A 70 -21.39 -9.62 -15.03
N LYS A 71 -20.11 -9.32 -14.82
CA LYS A 71 -19.01 -10.17 -15.28
C LYS A 71 -18.91 -11.41 -14.38
N ARG A 72 -18.81 -12.59 -14.98
CA ARG A 72 -18.60 -13.85 -14.28
C ARG A 72 -17.17 -13.87 -13.72
N PRO A 73 -16.95 -14.19 -12.43
CA PRO A 73 -15.61 -14.25 -11.86
C PRO A 73 -14.92 -15.53 -12.34
N VAL A 74 -14.34 -15.51 -13.54
CA VAL A 74 -13.62 -16.67 -14.08
C VAL A 74 -12.18 -16.73 -13.57
N SER A 75 -11.61 -15.59 -13.11
CA SER A 75 -10.26 -15.55 -12.54
C SER A 75 -10.16 -16.21 -11.16
N GLU A 76 -11.11 -15.97 -10.25
CA GLU A 76 -11.09 -16.59 -8.90
C GLU A 76 -11.43 -18.08 -8.93
N ILE A 77 -12.28 -18.54 -9.86
CA ILE A 77 -12.58 -19.97 -9.99
C ILE A 77 -11.35 -20.73 -10.52
N ILE A 78 -10.57 -20.14 -11.44
CA ILE A 78 -9.34 -20.75 -11.96
C ILE A 78 -8.20 -20.68 -10.94
N GLU A 79 -8.04 -19.57 -10.20
CA GLU A 79 -7.05 -19.47 -9.10
C GLU A 79 -7.38 -20.39 -7.92
N THR A 80 -8.66 -20.51 -7.55
CA THR A 80 -9.07 -21.44 -6.49
C THR A 80 -9.03 -22.89 -6.98
N LEU A 81 -9.30 -23.16 -8.26
CA LEU A 81 -9.09 -24.48 -8.85
C LEU A 81 -7.59 -24.80 -8.95
N SER A 82 -6.72 -23.81 -9.22
CA SER A 82 -5.27 -24.00 -9.26
C SER A 82 -4.67 -24.18 -7.86
N GLU A 83 -5.13 -23.44 -6.86
CA GLU A 83 -4.72 -23.61 -5.46
C GLU A 83 -5.28 -24.90 -4.84
N VAL A 84 -6.50 -25.32 -5.20
CA VAL A 84 -7.01 -26.64 -4.83
C VAL A 84 -6.27 -27.75 -5.57
N THR A 85 -5.72 -27.51 -6.76
CA THR A 85 -4.83 -28.50 -7.41
C THR A 85 -3.40 -28.49 -6.87
N GLU A 86 -2.87 -27.35 -6.43
CA GLU A 86 -1.50 -27.25 -5.86
C GLU A 86 -1.43 -27.78 -4.41
N ASP A 87 -2.49 -27.62 -3.61
CA ASP A 87 -2.58 -28.23 -2.26
C ASP A 87 -2.87 -29.76 -2.31
N PHE A 88 -3.10 -30.31 -3.51
CA PHE A 88 -3.18 -31.75 -3.79
C PHE A 88 -1.89 -32.32 -4.43
N GLU A 89 -0.82 -31.53 -4.54
CA GLU A 89 0.53 -32.00 -4.90
C GLU A 89 1.50 -32.00 -3.69
N LYS A 90 0.97 -32.28 -2.50
CA LYS A 90 1.68 -33.28 -1.70
C LYS A 90 1.27 -34.61 -2.28
N GLU A 91 2.24 -35.33 -2.84
CA GLU A 91 2.15 -36.78 -3.02
C GLU A 91 1.73 -37.39 -1.66
N GLU A 92 0.42 -37.47 -1.40
CA GLU A 92 -0.10 -38.75 -0.97
C GLU A 92 0.36 -39.69 -2.07
N GLU A 93 1.25 -40.63 -1.73
CA GLU A 93 1.49 -41.79 -2.57
C GLU A 93 0.09 -42.32 -2.95
N VAL A 94 -0.40 -41.96 -4.15
CA VAL A 94 -1.49 -42.64 -4.80
C VAL A 94 -0.88 -43.97 -5.16
N LEU A 95 -0.88 -44.80 -4.13
CA LEU A 95 -0.42 -46.14 -4.08
C LEU A 95 -1.01 -46.73 -5.39
N PRO A 96 -0.20 -47.18 -6.38
CA PRO A 96 -0.69 -47.57 -7.71
C PRO A 96 -1.76 -48.66 -7.58
N PRO A 97 -2.82 -48.75 -8.40
CA PRO A 97 -3.85 -49.80 -8.25
C PRO A 97 -3.18 -51.17 -8.07
N PRO A 98 -3.70 -52.09 -7.23
CA PRO A 98 -3.07 -53.38 -7.01
C PRO A 98 -2.82 -54.05 -8.36
N THR A 99 -1.54 -54.14 -8.76
CA THR A 99 -1.12 -54.78 -10.00
C THR A 99 -0.76 -56.21 -9.67
N ASP A 100 -1.47 -57.15 -10.30
CA ASP A 100 -1.14 -58.56 -10.21
C ASP A 100 0.33 -58.78 -10.62
N GLY A 101 0.98 -59.71 -9.94
CA GLY A 101 2.31 -60.15 -10.34
C GLY A 101 2.21 -60.77 -11.71
N TYR A 102 3.17 -60.47 -12.57
CA TYR A 102 3.24 -61.05 -13.90
C TYR A 102 4.55 -61.78 -14.08
N PHE A 103 4.60 -62.62 -15.10
CA PHE A 103 5.84 -63.27 -15.51
C PHE A 103 6.05 -63.05 -16.99
N ALA A 104 7.32 -62.93 -17.37
CA ALA A 104 7.74 -62.82 -18.75
C ALA A 104 8.63 -64.02 -19.09
N ILE A 105 8.38 -64.59 -20.26
CA ILE A 105 9.21 -65.65 -20.85
C ILE A 105 9.67 -65.13 -22.20
N ILE A 106 10.99 -64.99 -22.35
CA ILE A 106 11.64 -64.52 -23.58
C ILE A 106 12.48 -65.64 -24.19
N LYS A 107 12.23 -65.93 -25.46
CA LYS A 107 13.06 -66.84 -26.27
C LYS A 107 14.25 -66.07 -26.84
N SER A 108 15.29 -65.84 -26.04
CA SER A 108 16.43 -64.98 -26.39
C SER A 108 17.62 -65.79 -26.95
N ARG A 109 18.58 -65.09 -27.55
CA ARG A 109 19.90 -65.63 -27.97
C ARG A 109 20.69 -66.24 -26.81
N ASN A 110 20.47 -65.73 -25.59
CA ASN A 110 21.12 -66.22 -24.37
C ASN A 110 20.34 -67.35 -23.69
N GLY A 111 19.34 -67.94 -24.38
CA GLY A 111 18.49 -69.02 -23.90
C GLY A 111 17.08 -68.57 -23.54
N LEU A 112 16.35 -69.45 -22.85
CA LEU A 112 15.01 -69.18 -22.33
C LEU A 112 15.14 -68.31 -21.09
N LEU A 113 14.84 -67.03 -21.22
CA LEU A 113 14.83 -66.10 -20.11
C LEU A 113 13.46 -66.11 -19.45
N PHE A 114 13.46 -66.12 -18.12
CA PHE A 114 12.27 -66.10 -17.30
C PHE A 114 12.43 -65.08 -16.20
N LYS A 115 11.38 -64.29 -16.00
CA LYS A 115 11.31 -63.29 -14.95
C LYS A 115 9.94 -63.36 -14.31
N VAL A 116 9.91 -63.21 -12.99
CA VAL A 116 8.67 -63.04 -12.23
C VAL A 116 8.75 -61.71 -11.52
N VAL A 117 7.80 -60.83 -11.83
CA VAL A 117 7.64 -59.56 -11.15
C VAL A 117 6.61 -59.75 -10.05
N PRO A 118 6.96 -59.42 -8.79
CA PRO A 118 6.03 -59.58 -7.69
C PRO A 118 4.81 -58.67 -7.87
N PRO A 119 3.64 -59.06 -7.35
CA PRO A 119 2.50 -58.16 -7.30
C PRO A 119 2.87 -56.93 -6.47
N GLN A 120 2.39 -55.76 -6.90
CA GLN A 120 2.46 -54.58 -6.05
C GLN A 120 1.17 -54.51 -5.24
N LYS A 121 1.32 -54.27 -3.93
CA LYS A 121 0.24 -54.25 -2.93
C LYS A 121 -0.55 -55.57 -2.84
N ASN A 122 -1.88 -55.53 -3.03
CA ASN A 122 -2.81 -56.66 -2.96
C ASN A 122 -3.04 -57.36 -4.31
N GLY A 123 -2.13 -57.18 -5.27
CA GLY A 123 -2.17 -57.94 -6.52
C GLY A 123 -2.00 -59.45 -6.27
N ARG A 124 -2.54 -60.26 -7.17
CA ARG A 124 -2.41 -61.72 -7.10
C ARG A 124 -0.97 -62.13 -7.45
N PRO A 125 -0.31 -62.97 -6.64
CA PRO A 125 1.00 -63.49 -6.97
C PRO A 125 0.92 -64.48 -8.13
N VAL A 126 1.98 -64.54 -8.93
CA VAL A 126 2.13 -65.53 -10.00
C VAL A 126 2.12 -66.94 -9.40
N LYS A 127 1.22 -67.81 -9.88
CA LYS A 127 1.19 -69.21 -9.47
C LYS A 127 1.99 -70.05 -10.45
N LEU A 128 2.68 -71.06 -9.92
CA LEU A 128 3.45 -72.01 -10.72
C LEU A 128 2.62 -72.66 -11.84
N LYS A 129 1.34 -72.97 -11.56
CA LYS A 129 0.41 -73.55 -12.55
C LYS A 129 0.20 -72.67 -13.78
N ASP A 130 0.16 -71.34 -13.58
CA ASP A 130 -0.07 -70.39 -14.67
C ASP A 130 1.18 -70.29 -15.56
N VAL A 131 2.37 -70.37 -14.95
CA VAL A 131 3.66 -70.43 -15.64
C VAL A 131 3.81 -71.73 -16.42
N GLU A 132 3.50 -72.88 -15.80
CA GLU A 132 3.54 -74.20 -16.46
C GLU A 132 2.59 -74.27 -17.66
N LEU A 133 1.39 -73.70 -17.53
CA LEU A 133 0.43 -73.59 -18.63
C LEU A 133 0.97 -72.71 -19.76
N ALA A 134 1.59 -71.57 -19.45
CA ALA A 134 2.17 -70.68 -20.45
C ALA A 134 3.37 -71.29 -21.17
N LEU A 135 4.27 -71.99 -20.46
CA LEU A 135 5.39 -72.73 -21.06
C LEU A 135 4.88 -73.82 -22.02
N LYS A 136 3.84 -74.56 -21.63
CA LYS A 136 3.19 -75.56 -22.48
C LYS A 136 2.55 -74.95 -23.73
N ASN A 137 1.82 -73.84 -23.58
CA ASN A 137 1.20 -73.12 -24.70
C ASN A 137 2.24 -72.55 -25.68
N LYS A 138 3.41 -72.12 -25.16
CA LYS A 138 4.55 -71.65 -25.96
C LYS A 138 5.39 -72.79 -26.58
N GLN A 139 5.00 -74.06 -26.39
CA GLN A 139 5.71 -75.26 -26.84
C GLN A 139 7.15 -75.33 -26.30
N ILE A 140 7.33 -74.99 -25.03
CA ILE A 140 8.62 -75.01 -24.34
C ILE A 140 8.67 -76.23 -23.41
N ASP A 141 9.23 -77.33 -23.91
CA ASP A 141 9.30 -78.61 -23.17
C ASP A 141 10.65 -78.84 -22.46
N LYS A 142 11.70 -78.09 -22.85
CA LYS A 142 13.06 -78.22 -22.32
C LYS A 142 13.45 -77.01 -21.47
N TYR A 143 13.18 -77.09 -20.17
CA TYR A 143 13.59 -76.08 -19.19
C TYR A 143 13.88 -76.71 -17.83
N ASN A 144 14.63 -76.00 -16.99
CA ASN A 144 14.97 -76.37 -15.63
C ASN A 144 13.81 -76.00 -14.70
N VAL A 145 13.01 -77.00 -14.36
CA VAL A 145 11.83 -76.86 -13.47
C VAL A 145 12.22 -76.31 -12.09
N ASN A 146 13.42 -76.63 -11.58
CA ASN A 146 13.87 -76.15 -10.27
C ASN A 146 14.14 -74.64 -10.31
N LEU A 147 14.75 -74.12 -11.37
CA LEU A 147 14.99 -72.68 -11.53
C LEU A 147 13.68 -71.89 -11.69
N VAL A 148 12.72 -72.42 -12.46
CA VAL A 148 11.38 -71.81 -12.59
C VAL A 148 10.68 -71.75 -11.23
N ARG A 149 10.67 -72.86 -10.47
CA ARG A 149 10.08 -72.91 -9.13
C ARG A 149 10.74 -71.93 -8.17
N GLN A 150 12.08 -71.88 -8.18
CA GLN A 150 12.83 -70.94 -7.33
C GLN A 150 12.47 -69.50 -7.66
N GLU A 151 12.34 -69.13 -8.94
CA GLU A 151 12.03 -67.77 -9.33
C GLU A 151 10.56 -67.38 -9.09
N VAL A 152 9.61 -68.31 -9.19
CA VAL A 152 8.21 -68.08 -8.78
C VAL A 152 8.11 -67.79 -7.27
N ILE A 153 8.99 -68.39 -6.46
CA ILE A 153 9.08 -68.15 -5.02
C ILE A 153 9.82 -66.83 -4.73
N LYS A 154 10.96 -66.60 -5.40
CA LYS A 154 11.86 -65.47 -5.15
C LYS A 154 11.31 -64.15 -5.70
N GLN A 155 10.63 -64.19 -6.85
CA GLN A 155 10.05 -63.04 -7.54
C GLN A 155 11.03 -61.87 -7.65
N SER A 156 12.21 -62.14 -8.20
CA SER A 156 13.33 -61.20 -8.16
C SER A 156 13.15 -59.97 -9.07
N GLY A 157 12.19 -60.02 -10.00
CA GLY A 157 12.02 -59.00 -11.03
C GLY A 157 13.16 -58.93 -12.03
N GLN A 158 14.08 -59.91 -12.02
CA GLN A 158 15.20 -60.01 -12.95
C GLN A 158 15.07 -61.23 -13.84
N TYR A 159 15.64 -61.14 -15.04
CA TYR A 159 15.68 -62.28 -15.97
C TYR A 159 16.71 -63.32 -15.52
N ILE A 160 16.26 -64.56 -15.39
CA ILE A 160 17.12 -65.73 -15.18
C ILE A 160 17.05 -66.68 -16.39
N VAL A 161 18.13 -67.38 -16.68
CA VAL A 161 18.16 -68.39 -17.75
C VAL A 161 17.61 -69.70 -17.21
N ILE A 162 16.47 -70.17 -17.73
CA ILE A 162 15.81 -71.40 -17.30
C ILE A 162 16.00 -72.56 -18.28
N GLY A 163 16.56 -72.33 -19.46
CA GLY A 163 16.79 -73.40 -20.43
C GLY A 163 17.48 -72.90 -21.68
N HIS A 164 17.83 -73.84 -22.57
CA HIS A 164 18.44 -73.52 -23.85
C HIS A 164 17.35 -73.30 -24.91
N TYR A 165 17.54 -72.32 -25.77
CA TYR A 165 16.69 -72.08 -26.93
C TYR A 165 17.57 -71.92 -28.17
N GLU A 166 17.32 -72.75 -29.17
CA GLU A 166 17.96 -72.63 -30.48
C GLU A 166 16.96 -72.01 -31.44
N GLY A 167 17.28 -70.79 -31.87
CA GLY A 167 16.48 -70.03 -32.82
C GLY A 167 17.23 -69.80 -34.13
N ILE A 168 16.47 -69.35 -35.13
CA ILE A 168 16.94 -68.94 -36.45
C ILE A 168 17.08 -67.41 -36.42
N GLU A 169 18.30 -66.91 -36.62
CA GLU A 169 18.62 -65.48 -36.46
C GLU A 169 17.81 -64.60 -37.41
N GLU A 170 17.64 -65.02 -38.67
CA GLU A 170 16.91 -64.30 -39.72
C GLU A 170 15.40 -64.18 -39.44
N ASN A 171 14.90 -64.98 -38.49
CA ASN A 171 13.51 -64.97 -38.07
C ASN A 171 13.26 -64.15 -36.80
N SER A 172 14.29 -63.50 -36.24
CA SER A 172 14.19 -62.78 -34.96
C SER A 172 13.27 -61.55 -35.03
N ALA A 173 12.76 -61.17 -33.87
CA ALA A 173 12.03 -59.92 -33.69
C ALA A 173 12.92 -58.72 -34.05
N THR A 174 12.28 -57.66 -34.54
CA THR A 174 12.94 -56.40 -34.90
C THR A 174 12.19 -55.24 -34.28
N VAL A 175 12.91 -54.15 -34.02
CA VAL A 175 12.32 -52.89 -33.57
C VAL A 175 12.53 -51.88 -34.67
N GLN A 176 11.48 -51.14 -35.00
CA GLN A 176 11.59 -49.98 -35.88
C GLN A 176 11.27 -48.73 -35.08
N VAL A 177 12.19 -47.77 -35.09
CA VAL A 177 12.02 -46.46 -34.47
C VAL A 177 11.63 -45.44 -35.53
N ASN A 178 10.65 -44.62 -35.18
CA ASN A 178 10.28 -43.45 -35.94
C ASN A 178 10.53 -42.20 -35.07
N ILE A 179 11.36 -41.30 -35.58
CA ILE A 179 11.66 -40.04 -34.91
C ILE A 179 10.71 -38.99 -35.48
N GLY A 180 9.86 -38.45 -34.62
CA GLY A 180 8.88 -37.44 -35.00
C GLY A 180 9.51 -36.15 -35.51
N ILE A 181 8.67 -35.30 -36.12
CA ILE A 181 9.08 -33.99 -36.64
C ILE A 181 9.74 -33.17 -35.53
N ASN A 182 10.83 -32.49 -35.88
CA ASN A 182 11.66 -31.70 -34.96
C ASN A 182 12.32 -32.53 -33.83
N GLU A 183 12.35 -33.86 -33.93
CA GLU A 183 13.05 -34.74 -33.00
C GLU A 183 12.55 -34.58 -31.55
N MET A 184 11.26 -34.28 -31.38
CA MET A 184 10.63 -34.01 -30.08
C MET A 184 10.15 -35.28 -29.36
N THR A 185 9.85 -36.32 -30.13
CA THR A 185 9.36 -37.61 -29.65
C THR A 185 9.92 -38.70 -30.53
N ALA A 186 10.30 -39.83 -29.93
CA ALA A 186 10.59 -41.05 -30.68
C ALA A 186 9.55 -42.11 -30.33
N THR A 187 9.03 -42.77 -31.36
CA THR A 187 8.14 -43.91 -31.23
C THR A 187 8.86 -45.18 -31.69
N ALA A 188 8.56 -46.31 -31.06
CA ALA A 188 9.06 -47.61 -31.49
C ALA A 188 7.90 -48.57 -31.75
N THR A 189 8.07 -49.42 -32.76
CA THR A 189 7.17 -50.53 -33.09
C THR A 189 7.97 -51.83 -33.02
N LEU A 190 7.53 -52.76 -32.17
CA LEU A 190 8.11 -54.09 -32.04
C LEU A 190 7.41 -55.05 -33.00
N PHE A 191 8.17 -55.67 -33.89
CA PHE A 191 7.70 -56.72 -34.78
C PHE A 191 8.11 -58.08 -34.20
N PRO A 192 7.16 -59.02 -33.99
CA PRO A 192 7.46 -60.34 -33.43
C PRO A 192 8.38 -61.16 -34.32
N PRO A 193 9.02 -62.21 -33.77
CA PRO A 193 9.78 -63.14 -34.57
C PRO A 193 8.87 -63.98 -35.48
N LYS A 194 9.40 -64.40 -36.63
CA LYS A 194 8.84 -65.48 -37.43
C LYS A 194 9.05 -66.82 -36.71
N ALA A 195 8.43 -67.89 -37.22
CA ALA A 195 8.53 -69.22 -36.62
C ALA A 195 10.00 -69.62 -36.37
N GLY A 196 10.33 -69.89 -35.10
CA GLY A 196 11.67 -70.28 -34.67
C GLY A 196 12.67 -69.14 -34.47
N GLY A 197 12.28 -67.87 -34.55
CA GLY A 197 13.18 -66.72 -34.29
C GLY A 197 13.30 -66.33 -32.82
N PHE A 198 14.29 -65.49 -32.51
CA PHE A 198 14.49 -64.93 -31.17
C PHE A 198 13.58 -63.75 -30.88
N GLU A 199 13.06 -63.67 -29.65
CA GLU A 199 12.43 -62.48 -29.10
C GLU A 199 13.50 -61.53 -28.52
N LEU A 200 13.24 -60.22 -28.54
CA LEU A 200 14.17 -59.23 -28.01
C LEU A 200 14.01 -59.01 -26.49
N THR A 201 15.12 -58.86 -25.78
CA THR A 201 15.15 -58.43 -24.37
C THR A 201 14.99 -56.91 -24.26
N PRO A 202 14.59 -56.36 -23.09
CA PRO A 202 14.57 -54.91 -22.87
C PRO A 202 15.88 -54.21 -23.24
N GLU A 203 17.02 -54.85 -22.93
CA GLU A 203 18.34 -54.32 -23.23
C GLU A 203 18.64 -54.31 -24.74
N GLU A 204 18.20 -55.36 -25.46
CA GLU A 204 18.30 -55.41 -26.92
C GLU A 204 17.40 -54.37 -27.58
N ILE A 205 16.16 -54.18 -27.09
CA ILE A 205 15.24 -53.13 -27.59
C ILE A 205 15.83 -51.74 -27.32
N LEU A 206 16.35 -51.50 -26.12
CA LEU A 206 16.98 -50.21 -25.77
C LEU A 206 18.21 -49.94 -26.65
N SER A 207 19.05 -50.94 -26.86
CA SER A 207 20.24 -50.83 -27.73
C SER A 207 19.84 -50.53 -29.17
N GLU A 208 18.77 -51.16 -29.66
CA GLU A 208 18.25 -50.93 -31.02
C GLU A 208 17.63 -49.52 -31.15
N ILE A 209 16.91 -49.05 -30.12
CA ILE A 209 16.39 -47.68 -30.07
C ILE A 209 17.52 -46.65 -30.12
N GLN A 210 18.60 -46.90 -29.38
CA GLN A 210 19.79 -46.06 -29.39
C GLN A 210 20.55 -46.12 -30.73
N ALA A 211 20.69 -47.31 -31.31
CA ALA A 211 21.33 -47.51 -32.61
C ALA A 211 20.59 -46.79 -33.75
N GLN A 212 19.26 -46.66 -33.64
CA GLN A 212 18.42 -45.93 -34.59
C GLN A 212 18.34 -44.41 -34.32
N GLY A 213 19.17 -43.88 -33.42
CA GLY A 213 19.44 -42.45 -33.28
C GLY A 213 18.77 -41.76 -32.09
N VAL A 214 18.14 -42.50 -31.17
CA VAL A 214 17.54 -41.93 -29.95
C VAL A 214 18.53 -42.00 -28.81
N SER A 215 19.04 -40.87 -28.36
CA SER A 215 20.10 -40.80 -27.32
C SER A 215 19.67 -40.08 -26.05
N TYR A 216 18.49 -39.45 -26.01
CA TYR A 216 18.02 -38.67 -24.88
C TYR A 216 16.53 -38.90 -24.58
N GLY A 217 16.18 -38.87 -23.30
CA GLY A 217 14.80 -38.91 -22.83
C GLY A 217 14.07 -40.23 -23.07
N ILE A 218 14.83 -41.35 -23.12
CA ILE A 218 14.28 -42.70 -23.26
C ILE A 218 13.47 -43.07 -22.01
N LEU A 219 12.27 -43.59 -22.23
CA LEU A 219 11.36 -44.09 -21.20
C LEU A 219 11.64 -45.58 -21.00
N GLU A 220 12.62 -45.91 -20.15
CA GLU A 220 13.11 -47.28 -19.93
C GLU A 220 12.01 -48.23 -19.40
N ASP A 221 11.08 -47.70 -18.61
CA ASP A 221 9.90 -48.40 -18.11
C ASP A 221 8.98 -48.85 -19.26
N VAL A 222 8.77 -47.96 -20.24
CA VAL A 222 7.97 -48.26 -21.43
C VAL A 222 8.65 -49.30 -22.31
N VAL A 223 9.97 -49.21 -22.48
CA VAL A 223 10.77 -50.19 -23.23
C VAL A 223 10.71 -51.57 -22.59
N THR A 224 10.85 -51.63 -21.26
CA THR A 224 10.75 -52.89 -20.50
C THR A 224 9.37 -53.51 -20.66
N ARG A 225 8.31 -52.71 -20.52
CA ARG A 225 6.93 -53.19 -20.69
C ARG A 225 6.67 -53.68 -22.12
N MET A 226 7.24 -53.03 -23.12
CA MET A 226 7.14 -53.46 -24.53
C MET A 226 7.66 -54.90 -24.73
N ALA A 227 8.78 -55.25 -24.09
CA ALA A 227 9.37 -56.59 -24.13
C ALA A 227 8.59 -57.63 -23.29
N ASP A 228 8.17 -57.22 -22.08
CA ASP A 228 7.54 -58.09 -21.08
C ASP A 228 6.12 -58.48 -21.49
N GLU A 229 5.30 -57.51 -21.91
CA GLU A 229 3.89 -57.69 -22.28
C GLU A 229 3.68 -58.04 -23.76
N LYS A 230 4.77 -58.08 -24.55
CA LYS A 230 4.72 -58.34 -26.01
C LYS A 230 3.79 -57.37 -26.74
N ILE A 231 4.01 -56.07 -26.53
CA ILE A 231 3.22 -55.02 -27.19
C ILE A 231 3.69 -54.87 -28.64
N GLU A 232 3.21 -55.80 -29.47
CA GLU A 232 3.60 -55.95 -30.87
C GLU A 232 2.70 -55.16 -31.82
N TYR A 233 3.24 -54.76 -32.97
CA TYR A 233 2.53 -54.02 -34.04
C TYR A 233 1.87 -52.71 -33.60
N LYS A 234 2.27 -52.15 -32.45
CA LYS A 234 1.80 -50.86 -31.96
C LYS A 234 2.95 -49.88 -31.88
N GLU A 235 2.68 -48.67 -32.34
CA GLU A 235 3.59 -47.54 -32.22
C GLU A 235 3.48 -46.96 -30.80
N ILE A 236 4.58 -46.99 -30.05
CA ILE A 236 4.63 -46.55 -28.65
C ILE A 236 5.67 -45.45 -28.51
N VAL A 237 5.34 -44.36 -27.81
CA VAL A 237 6.33 -43.32 -27.47
C VAL A 237 7.34 -43.90 -26.49
N VAL A 238 8.58 -44.03 -26.95
CA VAL A 238 9.71 -44.58 -26.17
C VAL A 238 10.72 -43.52 -25.76
N ALA A 239 10.66 -42.31 -26.33
CA ALA A 239 11.46 -41.19 -25.84
C ALA A 239 10.78 -39.83 -26.02
N ARG A 240 11.09 -38.89 -25.13
CA ARG A 240 10.61 -37.49 -25.18
C ARG A 240 11.76 -36.50 -25.01
N ALA A 241 11.81 -35.50 -25.87
CA ALA A 241 12.76 -34.40 -25.77
C ALA A 241 12.47 -33.52 -24.54
N LYS A 242 13.51 -32.86 -24.02
CA LYS A 242 13.39 -31.80 -23.03
C LYS A 242 13.29 -30.46 -23.75
N GLN A 243 12.18 -29.73 -23.58
CA GLN A 243 12.04 -28.38 -24.13
C GLN A 243 12.95 -27.38 -23.38
N PRO A 244 13.56 -26.39 -24.06
CA PRO A 244 14.29 -25.34 -23.38
C PRO A 244 13.34 -24.42 -22.61
N VAL A 245 13.79 -23.96 -21.44
CA VAL A 245 13.09 -22.97 -20.62
C VAL A 245 13.84 -21.66 -20.72
N HIS A 246 13.23 -20.64 -21.32
CA HIS A 246 13.87 -19.33 -21.43
C HIS A 246 13.93 -18.61 -20.08
N GLY A 247 15.04 -17.91 -19.84
CA GLY A 247 15.21 -17.07 -18.67
C GLY A 247 14.29 -15.85 -18.70
N LYS A 248 13.86 -15.40 -17.52
CA LYS A 248 13.05 -14.19 -17.35
C LYS A 248 13.95 -12.95 -17.36
N ASP A 249 13.52 -11.89 -18.03
CA ASP A 249 14.20 -10.59 -18.01
C ASP A 249 14.22 -9.98 -16.60
N ALA A 250 15.20 -9.11 -16.36
CA ALA A 250 15.25 -8.35 -15.11
C ALA A 250 14.09 -7.34 -15.05
N GLU A 251 13.42 -7.32 -13.90
CA GLU A 251 12.29 -6.42 -13.63
C GLU A 251 12.69 -5.37 -12.60
N ILE A 252 12.30 -4.10 -12.81
CA ILE A 252 12.46 -3.05 -11.82
C ILE A 252 11.11 -2.84 -11.15
N LYS A 253 10.96 -3.42 -9.96
CA LYS A 253 9.79 -3.25 -9.11
C LYS A 253 9.85 -1.86 -8.46
N MET A 254 8.90 -1.00 -8.82
CA MET A 254 8.79 0.35 -8.26
C MET A 254 7.82 0.34 -7.08
N TYR A 255 8.21 0.98 -5.97
CA TYR A 255 7.34 1.19 -4.80
C TYR A 255 6.60 2.54 -4.87
N PHE A 256 6.58 3.15 -6.06
CA PHE A 256 5.90 4.40 -6.37
C PHE A 256 5.28 4.29 -7.76
N GLU A 257 4.27 5.10 -8.04
CA GLU A 257 3.60 5.23 -9.32
C GLU A 257 4.31 6.29 -10.19
N PRO A 258 5.11 5.91 -11.20
CA PRO A 258 5.87 6.86 -12.00
C PRO A 258 5.00 7.84 -12.82
N ASN A 259 3.68 7.62 -12.90
CA ASN A 259 2.71 8.40 -13.68
C ASN A 259 1.51 8.87 -12.83
N ALA A 260 1.73 9.29 -11.59
CA ALA A 260 0.68 9.81 -10.68
C ALA A 260 -0.01 11.11 -11.17
N GLU A 261 0.31 11.61 -12.36
CA GLU A 261 -0.44 12.70 -13.01
C GLU A 261 -1.85 12.28 -13.47
N LYS A 262 -2.14 10.97 -13.51
CA LYS A 262 -3.49 10.47 -13.80
C LYS A 262 -4.38 10.57 -12.56
N THR A 263 -5.29 11.53 -12.62
CA THR A 263 -6.33 11.81 -11.62
C THR A 263 -7.06 10.54 -11.18
N ILE A 264 -6.83 10.11 -9.93
CA ILE A 264 -7.63 9.06 -9.29
C ILE A 264 -8.80 9.75 -8.60
N TYR A 265 -9.95 9.77 -9.27
CA TYR A 265 -11.23 10.02 -8.60
C TYR A 265 -11.59 8.77 -7.79
N LYS A 266 -11.21 8.71 -6.51
CA LYS A 266 -11.78 7.72 -5.59
C LYS A 266 -13.19 8.18 -5.23
N SER A 267 -14.19 7.55 -5.82
CA SER A 267 -15.58 7.66 -5.37
C SER A 267 -15.70 6.97 -4.01
N ILE A 268 -15.76 7.74 -2.93
CA ILE A 268 -16.29 7.25 -1.66
C ILE A 268 -17.81 7.34 -1.79
N ALA A 269 -18.51 6.27 -1.41
CA ALA A 269 -19.96 6.24 -1.37
C ALA A 269 -20.50 7.34 -0.43
N GLU A 270 -21.63 7.94 -0.83
CA GLU A 270 -22.50 8.86 -0.05
C GLU A 270 -22.12 10.36 -0.01
N ASP A 271 -22.86 11.16 -0.81
CA ASP A 271 -23.32 12.56 -0.65
C ASP A 271 -22.43 13.70 -0.12
N LYS A 272 -21.10 13.56 -0.05
CA LYS A 272 -20.18 14.72 0.00
C LYS A 272 -18.98 14.51 -0.91
N PHE A 273 -19.07 15.03 -2.13
CA PHE A 273 -17.91 15.18 -3.01
C PHE A 273 -16.95 16.21 -2.40
N ASP A 274 -15.91 15.74 -1.70
CA ASP A 274 -14.87 16.61 -1.17
C ASP A 274 -13.84 16.94 -2.27
N PHE A 275 -14.17 17.95 -3.08
CA PHE A 275 -13.28 18.48 -4.12
C PHE A 275 -11.93 18.97 -3.58
N LYS A 276 -11.79 19.14 -2.24
CA LYS A 276 -10.52 19.56 -1.62
C LYS A 276 -9.50 18.43 -1.51
N ASN A 277 -9.97 17.17 -1.54
CA ASN A 277 -9.15 15.96 -1.46
C ASN A 277 -8.92 15.29 -2.83
N ILE A 278 -9.07 16.04 -3.94
CA ILE A 278 -8.69 15.57 -5.28
C ILE A 278 -7.16 15.54 -5.35
N VAL A 279 -6.55 14.47 -4.85
CA VAL A 279 -5.09 14.40 -4.76
C VAL A 279 -4.51 13.97 -6.11
N LYS A 280 -3.78 14.90 -6.75
CA LYS A 280 -2.56 14.54 -7.48
C LYS A 280 -1.57 14.06 -6.41
N ASN A 281 -1.56 12.77 -6.08
CA ASN A 281 -0.77 12.24 -4.96
C ASN A 281 0.71 12.63 -5.14
N ILE A 282 1.16 13.58 -4.31
CA ILE A 282 2.58 13.85 -4.13
C ILE A 282 3.13 12.64 -3.40
N GLN A 283 3.92 11.83 -4.09
CA GLN A 283 4.48 10.60 -3.54
C GLN A 283 5.69 10.94 -2.68
N ASN A 284 5.39 11.27 -1.43
CA ASN A 284 6.37 11.60 -0.42
C ASN A 284 7.22 10.36 -0.09
N VAL A 285 8.52 10.57 0.05
CA VAL A 285 9.48 9.61 0.56
C VAL A 285 10.34 10.30 1.62
N LEU A 286 10.69 9.55 2.65
CA LEU A 286 11.63 9.95 3.69
C LEU A 286 13.02 9.45 3.34
N LYS A 287 14.04 10.10 3.90
CA LYS A 287 15.42 9.64 3.82
C LYS A 287 15.52 8.18 4.30
N GLY A 288 16.12 7.33 3.47
CA GLY A 288 16.32 5.90 3.72
C GLY A 288 15.27 4.99 3.08
N ASP A 289 14.13 5.54 2.64
CA ASP A 289 13.05 4.78 2.03
C ASP A 289 13.50 4.08 0.74
N LEU A 290 13.01 2.86 0.54
CA LEU A 290 13.26 2.09 -0.67
C LEU A 290 12.34 2.59 -1.79
N ILE A 291 12.94 3.06 -2.89
CA ILE A 291 12.23 3.63 -4.03
C ILE A 291 11.91 2.54 -5.06
N CYS A 292 12.91 1.73 -5.41
CA CYS A 292 12.74 0.59 -6.31
C CYS A 292 13.74 -0.52 -6.04
N GLU A 293 13.36 -1.72 -6.44
CA GLU A 293 14.16 -2.94 -6.37
C GLU A 293 14.29 -3.56 -7.77
N LYS A 294 15.49 -4.06 -8.09
CA LYS A 294 15.75 -4.87 -9.27
C LYS A 294 15.59 -6.35 -8.91
N ILE A 295 14.62 -7.00 -9.54
CA ILE A 295 14.49 -8.44 -9.62
C ILE A 295 15.44 -8.92 -10.73
N PRO A 296 16.50 -9.70 -10.42
CA PRO A 296 17.51 -10.09 -11.41
C PRO A 296 16.93 -10.96 -12.54
N ALA A 297 17.55 -10.87 -13.72
CA ALA A 297 17.25 -11.79 -14.82
C ALA A 297 17.66 -13.22 -14.45
N THR A 298 16.90 -14.21 -14.90
CA THR A 298 17.22 -15.63 -14.67
C THR A 298 17.99 -16.22 -15.85
N PRO A 299 18.87 -17.21 -15.61
CA PRO A 299 19.37 -18.04 -16.70
C PRO A 299 18.20 -18.78 -17.39
N GLY A 300 18.41 -19.15 -18.64
CA GLY A 300 17.57 -20.15 -19.29
C GLY A 300 18.15 -21.55 -19.04
N GLU A 301 17.30 -22.57 -19.14
CA GLU A 301 17.71 -23.97 -19.12
C GLU A 301 17.63 -24.56 -20.52
N ASP A 302 18.74 -25.06 -21.03
CA ASP A 302 18.78 -25.69 -22.34
C ASP A 302 17.92 -26.97 -22.37
N GLY A 303 17.31 -27.19 -23.53
CA GLY A 303 16.60 -28.41 -23.86
C GLY A 303 17.46 -29.34 -24.71
N TYR A 304 16.96 -30.55 -24.93
CA TYR A 304 17.59 -31.55 -25.79
C TYR A 304 16.52 -32.29 -26.58
N THR A 305 16.73 -32.47 -27.88
CA THR A 305 15.91 -33.36 -28.71
C THR A 305 16.11 -34.82 -28.30
N VAL A 306 15.25 -35.74 -28.76
CA VAL A 306 15.41 -37.18 -28.51
C VAL A 306 16.69 -37.77 -29.11
N THR A 307 17.27 -37.10 -30.11
CA THR A 307 18.55 -37.41 -30.77
C THR A 307 19.77 -36.79 -30.08
N GLY A 308 19.55 -36.05 -28.97
CA GLY A 308 20.61 -35.42 -28.20
C GLY A 308 21.09 -34.07 -28.75
N LYS A 309 20.42 -33.47 -29.74
CA LYS A 309 20.75 -32.12 -30.21
C LYS A 309 20.34 -31.08 -29.16
N LEU A 310 21.25 -30.16 -28.86
CA LEU A 310 21.02 -29.05 -27.94
C LEU A 310 19.97 -28.09 -28.51
N LEU A 311 18.96 -27.79 -27.70
CA LEU A 311 17.98 -26.73 -27.94
C LEU A 311 18.35 -25.56 -27.02
N PRO A 312 19.07 -24.53 -27.50
CA PRO A 312 19.60 -23.47 -26.64
C PRO A 312 18.48 -22.60 -26.07
N ALA A 313 18.52 -22.35 -24.77
CA ALA A 313 17.66 -21.40 -24.12
C ALA A 313 18.21 -19.97 -24.20
N LYS A 314 17.30 -19.00 -24.32
CA LYS A 314 17.65 -17.59 -24.22
C LYS A 314 17.80 -17.22 -22.75
N LYS A 315 18.90 -16.57 -22.40
CA LYS A 315 19.07 -15.91 -21.10
C LYS A 315 18.18 -14.67 -21.02
N GLY A 316 17.67 -14.35 -19.84
CA GLY A 316 16.95 -13.10 -19.62
C GLY A 316 17.85 -11.87 -19.85
N VAL A 317 17.25 -10.79 -20.33
CA VAL A 317 17.93 -9.51 -20.54
C VAL A 317 18.05 -8.77 -19.23
N ASP A 318 19.27 -8.33 -18.90
CA ASP A 318 19.50 -7.55 -17.69
C ASP A 318 19.13 -6.07 -17.86
N ARG A 319 18.69 -5.42 -16.77
CA ARG A 319 18.37 -3.99 -16.72
C ARG A 319 19.02 -3.34 -15.51
N GLN A 320 19.55 -2.13 -15.69
CA GLN A 320 20.16 -1.37 -14.60
C GLN A 320 19.19 -0.31 -14.07
N ILE A 321 19.23 -0.08 -12.76
CA ILE A 321 18.57 1.07 -12.15
C ILE A 321 19.41 2.31 -12.47
N LEU A 322 18.78 3.32 -13.06
CA LEU A 322 19.42 4.60 -13.33
C LEU A 322 19.16 5.55 -12.15
N ALA A 323 20.14 5.66 -11.26
CA ALA A 323 20.07 6.58 -10.12
C ALA A 323 20.09 8.05 -10.58
N GLY A 324 19.16 8.83 -10.05
CA GLY A 324 19.08 10.28 -10.21
C GLY A 324 19.57 11.03 -8.96
N PRO A 325 19.45 12.37 -8.94
CA PRO A 325 19.81 13.16 -7.77
C PRO A 325 19.08 12.72 -6.51
N ASN A 326 19.76 12.87 -5.37
CA ASN A 326 19.26 12.54 -4.03
C ASN A 326 18.82 11.08 -3.85
N THR A 327 19.41 10.16 -4.60
CA THR A 327 19.22 8.72 -4.42
C THR A 327 20.55 8.02 -4.27
N GLU A 328 20.53 6.89 -3.56
CA GLU A 328 21.68 6.02 -3.35
C GLU A 328 21.36 4.64 -3.89
N LEU A 329 22.18 4.17 -4.83
CA LEU A 329 22.11 2.82 -5.36
C LEU A 329 23.01 1.92 -4.51
N SER A 330 22.50 0.77 -4.08
CA SER A 330 23.27 -0.19 -3.31
C SER A 330 24.50 -0.69 -4.09
N PRO A 331 25.58 -1.14 -3.42
CA PRO A 331 26.79 -1.62 -4.10
C PRO A 331 26.56 -2.78 -5.07
N ASP A 332 25.53 -3.60 -4.83
CA ASP A 332 25.11 -4.70 -5.69
C ASP A 332 24.17 -4.28 -6.84
N GLY A 333 23.81 -3.00 -6.92
CA GLY A 333 22.96 -2.43 -7.96
C GLY A 333 21.48 -2.84 -7.89
N LYS A 334 21.04 -3.42 -6.76
CA LYS A 334 19.68 -3.98 -6.63
C LYS A 334 18.66 -3.05 -6.00
N PHE A 335 19.08 -2.17 -5.09
CA PHE A 335 18.18 -1.33 -4.31
C PHE A 335 18.51 0.14 -4.52
N LEU A 336 17.49 0.95 -4.78
CA LEU A 336 17.61 2.40 -4.83
C LEU A 336 16.88 3.02 -3.65
N ARG A 337 17.59 3.82 -2.84
CA ARG A 337 17.03 4.47 -1.66
C ARG A 337 17.07 5.99 -1.76
N ALA A 338 16.14 6.64 -1.08
CA ALA A 338 16.15 8.10 -0.92
C ALA A 338 17.26 8.53 0.04
N THR A 339 17.95 9.62 -0.26
CA THR A 339 18.98 10.20 0.63
C THR A 339 18.50 11.45 1.39
N VAL A 340 17.33 11.98 1.00
CA VAL A 340 16.67 13.16 1.57
C VAL A 340 15.16 12.96 1.57
N ASP A 341 14.44 13.75 2.37
CA ASP A 341 12.99 13.83 2.34
C ASP A 341 12.53 14.60 1.09
N GLY A 342 11.46 14.14 0.43
CA GLY A 342 10.94 14.82 -0.75
C GLY A 342 9.90 14.00 -1.50
N HIS A 343 9.79 14.20 -2.81
CA HIS A 343 8.96 13.36 -3.68
C HIS A 343 9.77 12.69 -4.79
N VAL A 344 9.33 11.49 -5.16
CA VAL A 344 9.98 10.72 -6.23
C VAL A 344 9.64 11.32 -7.60
N VAL A 345 10.66 11.50 -8.42
CA VAL A 345 10.54 11.95 -9.81
C VAL A 345 11.29 11.03 -10.75
N LYS A 346 10.72 10.79 -11.94
CA LYS A 346 11.39 10.07 -13.02
C LYS A 346 11.64 11.01 -14.19
N LYS A 347 12.91 11.34 -14.46
CA LYS A 347 13.32 12.25 -15.55
C LYS A 347 14.40 11.60 -16.40
N ALA A 348 14.20 11.57 -17.72
CA ALA A 348 15.13 10.94 -18.67
C ALA A 348 15.55 9.51 -18.29
N GLY A 349 14.60 8.72 -17.76
CA GLY A 349 14.85 7.35 -17.30
C GLY A 349 15.51 7.23 -15.92
N LYS A 350 16.04 8.31 -15.34
CA LYS A 350 16.61 8.34 -13.99
C LYS A 350 15.54 8.56 -12.93
N ILE A 351 15.67 7.87 -11.81
CA ILE A 351 14.77 7.98 -10.66
C ILE A 351 15.49 8.80 -9.59
N GLY A 352 14.93 9.96 -9.23
CA GLY A 352 15.49 10.88 -8.26
C GLY A 352 14.48 11.29 -7.20
N VAL A 353 14.93 12.04 -6.19
CA VAL A 353 14.07 12.66 -5.17
C VAL A 353 14.24 14.17 -5.22
N GLU A 354 13.12 14.90 -5.32
CA GLU A 354 13.10 16.36 -5.28
C GLU A 354 12.57 16.85 -3.91
N PRO A 355 13.38 17.58 -3.12
CA PRO A 355 13.00 18.09 -1.80
C PRO A 355 12.12 19.35 -1.86
N VAL A 356 11.92 19.91 -3.05
CA VAL A 356 11.08 21.08 -3.29
C VAL A 356 9.98 20.71 -4.28
N LYS A 357 8.73 21.02 -3.94
CA LYS A 357 7.58 20.82 -4.82
C LYS A 357 7.17 22.15 -5.46
N HIS A 358 7.28 22.22 -6.78
CA HIS A 358 6.77 23.34 -7.56
C HIS A 358 5.31 23.10 -7.98
N ILE A 359 4.46 24.08 -7.72
CA ILE A 359 3.08 24.14 -8.16
C ILE A 359 2.97 25.27 -9.20
N ASN A 360 2.80 24.87 -10.45
CA ASN A 360 2.65 25.80 -11.56
C ASN A 360 1.21 26.30 -11.61
N GLY A 361 0.99 27.52 -11.14
CA GLY A 361 -0.32 28.16 -11.04
C GLY A 361 -0.90 28.17 -9.63
N ASP A 362 -2.21 28.32 -9.54
CA ASP A 362 -2.92 28.49 -8.27
C ASP A 362 -3.19 27.14 -7.58
N VAL A 363 -3.16 27.16 -6.25
CA VAL A 363 -3.72 26.09 -5.42
C VAL A 363 -5.23 26.32 -5.31
N GLY A 364 -6.01 25.42 -5.90
CA GLY A 364 -7.46 25.49 -5.97
C GLY A 364 -8.08 24.16 -6.35
N ILE A 365 -9.29 24.18 -6.96
CA ILE A 365 -10.06 22.97 -7.28
C ILE A 365 -9.27 21.95 -8.13
N LYS A 366 -8.39 22.44 -9.02
CA LYS A 366 -7.58 21.59 -9.91
C LYS A 366 -6.40 20.92 -9.22
N THR A 367 -5.89 21.48 -8.13
CA THR A 367 -4.71 20.99 -7.41
C THR A 367 -5.09 20.25 -6.13
N GLY A 368 -6.21 20.63 -5.51
CA GLY A 368 -6.57 20.19 -4.16
C GLY A 368 -5.69 20.83 -3.09
N ASN A 369 -5.88 20.37 -1.85
CA ASN A 369 -4.99 20.68 -0.74
C ASN A 369 -3.61 20.04 -0.93
N ILE A 370 -2.58 20.68 -0.40
CA ILE A 370 -1.19 20.26 -0.56
C ILE A 370 -0.61 19.89 0.80
N THR A 371 -0.07 18.68 0.91
CA THR A 371 0.70 18.23 2.07
C THR A 371 2.02 17.64 1.60
N PHE A 372 3.15 18.23 2.01
CA PHE A 372 4.46 17.87 1.51
C PHE A 372 5.52 17.75 2.61
N VAL A 373 6.39 16.74 2.53
CA VAL A 373 7.47 16.51 3.52
C VAL A 373 8.70 17.39 3.31
N GLY A 374 8.78 18.12 2.18
CA GLY A 374 9.82 19.09 1.89
C GLY A 374 9.27 20.52 1.81
N SER A 375 9.91 21.37 1.01
CA SER A 375 9.47 22.77 0.78
C SER A 375 8.49 22.88 -0.39
N VAL A 376 7.55 23.82 -0.35
CA VAL A 376 6.55 24.03 -1.42
C VAL A 376 6.74 25.43 -2.02
N VAL A 377 6.75 25.50 -3.35
CA VAL A 377 6.75 26.76 -4.10
C VAL A 377 5.50 26.82 -4.97
N VAL A 378 4.60 27.73 -4.64
CA VAL A 378 3.39 28.03 -5.41
C VAL A 378 3.67 29.24 -6.30
N HIS A 379 3.67 29.03 -7.61
CA HIS A 379 3.91 30.12 -8.57
C HIS A 379 2.69 31.02 -8.77
N GLY A 380 1.49 30.58 -8.35
CA GLY A 380 0.27 31.37 -8.29
C GLY A 380 -0.19 31.69 -6.86
N SER A 381 -1.50 31.80 -6.68
CA SER A 381 -2.18 32.11 -5.42
C SER A 381 -2.70 30.85 -4.73
N VAL A 382 -3.01 30.93 -3.44
CA VAL A 382 -3.82 29.91 -2.75
C VAL A 382 -5.23 30.46 -2.63
N LEU A 383 -6.18 29.79 -3.29
CA LEU A 383 -7.57 30.21 -3.35
C LEU A 383 -8.34 29.82 -2.09
N ASP A 384 -9.44 30.53 -1.85
CA ASP A 384 -10.31 30.32 -0.69
C ASP A 384 -10.72 28.86 -0.50
N GLY A 385 -10.66 28.41 0.75
CA GLY A 385 -11.08 27.07 1.17
C GLY A 385 -10.06 25.97 0.96
N PHE A 386 -8.86 26.27 0.44
CA PHE A 386 -7.76 25.31 0.26
C PHE A 386 -6.66 25.48 1.32
N SER A 387 -5.83 24.44 1.48
CA SER A 387 -4.71 24.43 2.42
C SER A 387 -3.39 23.98 1.79
N VAL A 388 -2.30 24.51 2.34
CA VAL A 388 -0.92 24.12 2.00
C VAL A 388 -0.15 23.85 3.30
N LYS A 389 0.28 22.62 3.49
CA LYS A 389 1.04 22.16 4.66
C LYS A 389 2.38 21.58 4.21
N ALA A 390 3.47 22.04 4.80
CA ALA A 390 4.82 21.62 4.44
C ALA A 390 5.71 21.49 5.67
N LYS A 391 6.59 20.47 5.72
CA LYS A 391 7.64 20.44 6.74
C LYS A 391 8.77 21.43 6.43
N GLY A 392 9.02 21.71 5.15
CA GLY A 392 9.95 22.75 4.71
C GLY A 392 9.29 24.12 4.59
N ASN A 393 9.99 25.05 3.94
CA ASN A 393 9.48 26.39 3.68
C ASN A 393 8.30 26.38 2.72
N ILE A 394 7.42 27.39 2.83
CA ILE A 394 6.34 27.64 1.86
C ILE A 394 6.56 29.00 1.20
N GLU A 395 6.79 29.02 -0.11
CA GLU A 395 6.83 30.24 -0.94
C GLU A 395 5.57 30.33 -1.79
N ILE A 396 4.82 31.43 -1.68
CA ILE A 396 3.63 31.72 -2.48
C ILE A 396 3.86 33.03 -3.22
N ARG A 397 3.91 32.97 -4.55
CA ARG A 397 4.17 34.15 -5.40
C ARG A 397 2.92 35.00 -5.68
N GLY A 398 1.74 34.43 -5.46
CA GLY A 398 0.46 35.11 -5.55
C GLY A 398 -0.06 35.60 -4.21
N ASN A 399 -1.39 35.68 -4.11
CA ASN A 399 -2.10 36.05 -2.89
C ASN A 399 -2.52 34.80 -2.10
N VAL A 400 -2.84 35.00 -0.83
CA VAL A 400 -3.50 34.00 0.02
C VAL A 400 -4.87 34.52 0.43
N GLY A 401 -5.90 33.73 0.15
CA GLY A 401 -7.29 34.01 0.53
C GLY A 401 -7.67 33.41 1.89
N LYS A 402 -8.91 32.90 1.99
CA LYS A 402 -9.46 32.16 3.14
C LYS A 402 -8.85 30.76 3.25
N CYS A 403 -7.57 30.69 3.61
CA CYS A 403 -6.77 29.47 3.50
C CYS A 403 -6.11 29.09 4.82
N GLU A 404 -5.70 27.83 4.93
CA GLU A 404 -4.85 27.33 6.01
C GLU A 404 -3.44 27.05 5.45
N ILE A 405 -2.45 27.82 5.86
CA ILE A 405 -1.05 27.66 5.45
C ILE A 405 -0.20 27.31 6.67
N ILE A 406 0.43 26.13 6.68
CA ILE A 406 1.20 25.63 7.82
C ILE A 406 2.59 25.18 7.37
N SER A 407 3.63 25.70 8.00
CA SER A 407 5.02 25.32 7.77
C SER A 407 5.77 25.06 9.08
N ASP A 408 6.59 24.00 9.12
CA ASP A 408 7.54 23.78 10.22
C ASP A 408 8.80 24.68 10.08
N ASN A 409 8.87 25.52 9.05
CA ASN A 409 9.92 26.53 8.84
C ASN A 409 9.27 27.88 8.45
N ASP A 410 9.80 28.58 7.44
CA ASP A 410 9.36 29.93 7.07
C ASP A 410 8.22 29.91 6.02
N ILE A 411 7.35 30.92 6.09
CA ILE A 411 6.31 31.18 5.08
C ILE A 411 6.59 32.54 4.42
N TYR A 412 6.62 32.56 3.09
CA TYR A 412 6.77 33.77 2.28
C TYR A 412 5.58 33.95 1.33
N VAL A 413 4.89 35.10 1.41
CA VAL A 413 3.77 35.46 0.54
C VAL A 413 4.07 36.77 -0.19
N ALA A 414 4.28 36.70 -1.50
CA ALA A 414 4.80 37.82 -2.27
C ALA A 414 3.80 38.96 -2.46
N GLN A 415 2.50 38.67 -2.66
CA GLN A 415 1.51 39.70 -3.02
C GLN A 415 0.60 40.13 -1.86
N GLY A 416 0.43 39.29 -0.84
CA GLY A 416 -0.33 39.64 0.36
C GLY A 416 -1.30 38.55 0.81
N ILE A 417 -1.87 38.75 2.00
CA ILE A 417 -2.80 37.84 2.66
C ILE A 417 -4.10 38.60 2.89
N ASN A 418 -5.20 38.13 2.29
CA ASN A 418 -6.54 38.66 2.51
C ASN A 418 -7.43 37.54 3.06
N GLY A 419 -7.47 37.45 4.38
CA GLY A 419 -8.00 36.28 5.06
C GLY A 419 -9.50 36.28 5.30
N HIS A 420 -10.16 37.43 5.18
CA HIS A 420 -11.59 37.60 5.48
C HIS A 420 -12.05 36.95 6.80
N TYR A 421 -11.21 37.02 7.84
CA TYR A 421 -11.37 36.43 9.18
C TYR A 421 -11.33 34.91 9.26
N GLU A 422 -11.05 34.22 8.14
CA GLU A 422 -11.03 32.77 8.04
C GLU A 422 -9.60 32.21 7.78
N ALA A 423 -8.64 33.04 7.35
CA ALA A 423 -7.29 32.58 7.10
C ALA A 423 -6.49 32.33 8.38
N LEU A 424 -5.78 31.20 8.38
CA LEU A 424 -4.84 30.80 9.41
C LEU A 424 -3.47 30.55 8.78
N ILE A 425 -2.47 31.31 9.21
CA ILE A 425 -1.08 31.21 8.75
C ILE A 425 -0.22 30.85 9.95
N SER A 426 0.45 29.71 9.91
CA SER A 426 1.26 29.21 11.02
C SER A 426 2.64 28.76 10.52
N ALA A 427 3.68 29.40 11.01
CA ALA A 427 5.08 29.06 10.75
C ALA A 427 5.79 28.79 12.09
N GLU A 428 6.52 27.69 12.23
CA GLU A 428 7.48 27.57 13.35
C GLU A 428 8.68 28.50 13.16
N GLY A 429 8.95 28.94 11.93
CA GLY A 429 9.88 30.02 11.61
C GLY A 429 9.21 31.41 11.56
N SER A 430 9.57 32.18 10.54
CA SER A 430 9.07 33.54 10.29
C SER A 430 8.00 33.57 9.19
N VAL A 431 7.15 34.60 9.23
CA VAL A 431 6.17 34.89 8.18
C VAL A 431 6.52 36.20 7.50
N PHE A 432 6.67 36.15 6.18
CA PHE A 432 6.94 37.31 5.33
C PHE A 432 5.74 37.55 4.42
N SER A 433 5.23 38.77 4.38
CA SER A 433 4.14 39.13 3.47
C SER A 433 4.25 40.57 2.99
N LYS A 434 3.69 40.89 1.83
CA LYS A 434 3.53 42.29 1.43
C LYS A 434 2.56 43.03 2.35
N PHE A 435 1.39 42.47 2.59
CA PHE A 435 0.39 42.98 3.53
C PHE A 435 -0.39 41.82 4.17
N ILE A 436 -1.05 42.08 5.28
CA ILE A 436 -1.90 41.10 5.96
C ILE A 436 -3.20 41.78 6.37
N GLU A 437 -4.33 41.24 5.94
CA GLU A 437 -5.67 41.76 6.28
C GLU A 437 -6.57 40.63 6.78
N ASN A 438 -7.32 40.89 7.85
CA ASN A 438 -8.39 40.02 8.37
C ASN A 438 -7.92 38.56 8.53
N ALA A 439 -6.77 38.33 9.17
CA ALA A 439 -6.16 37.01 9.26
C ALA A 439 -5.57 36.72 10.64
N LYS A 440 -5.43 35.44 10.96
CA LYS A 440 -4.70 34.95 12.13
C LYS A 440 -3.33 34.44 11.72
N VAL A 441 -2.28 34.97 12.32
CA VAL A 441 -0.89 34.66 11.99
C VAL A 441 -0.13 34.25 13.25
N PHE A 442 0.55 33.11 13.18
CA PHE A 442 1.42 32.58 14.21
C PHE A 442 2.81 32.36 13.61
N ALA A 443 3.83 32.98 14.21
CA ALA A 443 5.22 32.81 13.84
C ALA A 443 6.04 32.41 15.07
N GLY A 444 6.78 31.30 14.97
CA GLY A 444 7.72 30.86 15.99
C GLY A 444 8.99 31.71 16.08
N SER A 445 9.20 32.61 15.12
CA SER A 445 10.16 33.71 15.18
C SER A 445 9.46 35.05 14.92
N SER A 446 9.60 35.64 13.73
CA SER A 446 9.14 37.02 13.45
C SER A 446 8.08 37.10 12.35
N VAL A 447 7.30 38.18 12.36
CA VAL A 447 6.37 38.54 11.27
C VAL A 447 6.85 39.83 10.61
N ILE A 448 7.11 39.78 9.31
CA ILE A 448 7.75 40.86 8.55
C ILE A 448 6.85 41.26 7.39
N VAL A 449 6.41 42.53 7.38
CA VAL A 449 5.38 43.04 6.46
C VAL A 449 5.78 44.38 5.83
N ASP A 450 5.57 44.56 4.52
CA ASP A 450 6.05 45.73 3.74
C ASP A 450 5.03 46.87 3.55
N ASP A 451 3.73 46.64 3.74
CA ASP A 451 2.70 47.68 3.50
C ASP A 451 1.82 47.89 4.73
N HIS A 452 1.03 46.91 5.15
CA HIS A 452 0.16 47.08 6.31
C HIS A 452 -0.29 45.77 6.94
N ILE A 453 -0.68 45.86 8.21
CA ILE A 453 -1.34 44.80 8.98
C ILE A 453 -2.67 45.37 9.49
N TYR A 454 -3.79 44.90 8.94
CA TYR A 454 -5.12 45.39 9.29
C TYR A 454 -6.09 44.33 9.80
N HIS A 455 -6.72 44.61 10.93
CA HIS A 455 -7.74 43.75 11.52
C HIS A 455 -7.28 42.29 11.71
N CYS A 456 -6.02 42.14 12.14
CA CYS A 456 -5.38 40.84 12.29
C CYS A 456 -5.19 40.44 13.75
N GLU A 457 -5.07 39.14 13.98
CA GLU A 457 -4.47 38.60 15.20
C GLU A 457 -3.08 38.06 14.82
N VAL A 458 -2.02 38.76 15.21
CA VAL A 458 -0.64 38.40 14.86
C VAL A 458 0.12 38.06 16.13
N ASN A 459 0.69 36.87 16.17
CA ASN A 459 1.46 36.36 17.29
C ASN A 459 2.86 35.97 16.80
N ALA A 460 3.89 36.66 17.27
CA ALA A 460 5.28 36.39 16.96
C ALA A 460 6.08 36.10 18.23
N ASN A 461 6.95 35.11 18.19
CA ASN A 461 7.79 34.76 19.33
C ASN A 461 9.01 35.69 19.50
N ASP A 462 9.32 36.51 18.50
CA ASP A 462 10.40 37.49 18.56
C ASP A 462 9.89 38.91 18.24
N ALA A 463 9.73 39.26 16.96
CA ALA A 463 9.35 40.60 16.55
C ALA A 463 8.25 40.64 15.48
N ILE A 464 7.49 41.75 15.47
CA ILE A 464 6.57 42.11 14.39
C ILE A 464 7.06 43.41 13.78
N VAL A 465 7.48 43.35 12.51
CA VAL A 465 8.07 44.49 11.79
C VAL A 465 7.21 44.81 10.59
N CYS A 466 6.53 45.95 10.62
CA CYS A 466 5.83 46.53 9.49
C CYS A 466 6.64 47.71 8.96
N PHE A 467 7.36 47.51 7.85
CA PHE A 467 8.22 48.51 7.23
C PHE A 467 7.65 48.96 5.89
N GLY A 468 8.33 49.87 5.17
CA GLY A 468 7.85 50.41 3.90
C GLY A 468 7.33 51.84 4.01
N HIS A 469 6.97 52.45 2.87
CA HIS A 469 6.52 53.84 2.84
C HIS A 469 5.12 54.02 3.43
N ARG A 470 4.27 53.00 3.23
CA ARG A 470 2.88 52.94 3.66
C ARG A 470 2.68 52.11 4.94
N ALA A 471 3.76 51.59 5.54
CA ALA A 471 3.76 50.79 6.77
C ALA A 471 2.76 51.28 7.81
N GLN A 472 1.74 50.48 8.07
CA GLN A 472 0.75 50.79 9.08
C GLN A 472 0.20 49.53 9.73
N ILE A 473 0.14 49.53 11.06
CA ILE A 473 -0.52 48.50 11.85
C ILE A 473 -1.79 49.11 12.42
N GLY A 474 -2.96 48.53 12.14
CA GLY A 474 -4.23 49.13 12.52
C GLY A 474 -5.37 48.13 12.68
N GLY A 475 -5.99 48.11 13.86
CA GLY A 475 -7.08 47.19 14.16
C GLY A 475 -6.60 45.77 14.49
N GLY A 476 -7.15 45.19 15.55
CA GLY A 476 -6.87 43.82 15.97
C GLY A 476 -5.84 43.74 17.09
N THR A 477 -5.22 42.57 17.25
CA THR A 477 -4.29 42.28 18.36
C THR A 477 -2.93 41.82 17.83
N ILE A 478 -1.88 42.51 18.24
CA ILE A 478 -0.52 42.36 17.74
C ILE A 478 0.37 42.01 18.92
N ARG A 479 0.86 40.77 18.98
CA ARG A 479 1.61 40.22 20.12
C ARG A 479 3.02 39.81 19.69
N ALA A 480 4.04 40.37 20.32
CA ALA A 480 5.44 40.02 20.09
C ALA A 480 6.17 39.80 21.42
N ALA A 481 7.19 38.95 21.48
CA ALA A 481 7.98 38.83 22.71
C ALA A 481 8.88 40.04 22.93
N ASN A 482 9.57 40.52 21.89
CA ASN A 482 10.58 41.57 21.97
C ASN A 482 10.14 42.90 21.34
N GLU A 483 9.69 42.90 20.10
CA GLU A 483 9.55 44.17 19.38
C GLU A 483 8.30 44.23 18.50
N VAL A 484 7.60 45.36 18.56
CA VAL A 484 6.68 45.78 17.50
C VAL A 484 7.23 47.06 16.88
N ASN A 485 7.61 46.99 15.62
CA ASN A 485 8.22 48.09 14.88
C ASN A 485 7.35 48.45 13.67
N THR A 486 6.90 49.70 13.59
CA THR A 486 6.11 50.17 12.46
C THR A 486 6.38 51.62 12.12
N ARG A 487 6.05 52.03 10.89
CA ARG A 487 6.02 53.46 10.54
C ARG A 487 4.85 54.16 11.20
N ASN A 488 3.64 53.61 11.07
CA ASN A 488 2.42 54.15 11.68
C ASN A 488 1.74 53.07 12.54
N LEU A 489 1.24 53.45 13.71
CA LEU A 489 0.52 52.56 14.62
C LEU A 489 -0.86 53.13 14.98
N GLY A 490 -1.91 52.34 14.76
CA GLY A 490 -3.30 52.76 14.86
C GLY A 490 -3.85 53.32 13.54
N THR A 491 -5.10 53.79 13.56
CA THR A 491 -5.78 54.37 12.39
C THR A 491 -6.52 55.66 12.78
N VAL A 492 -6.78 56.52 11.79
CA VAL A 492 -7.59 57.75 11.98
C VAL A 492 -9.03 57.42 12.36
N SER A 493 -9.54 56.27 11.93
CA SER A 493 -10.86 55.76 12.32
C SER A 493 -10.91 55.21 13.74
N TYR A 494 -9.80 55.28 14.51
CA TYR A 494 -9.68 54.77 15.86
C TYR A 494 -10.10 53.31 16.00
N SER A 495 -9.76 52.48 15.00
CA SER A 495 -9.97 51.04 15.11
C SER A 495 -9.15 50.50 16.28
N GLU A 496 -9.80 49.76 17.18
CA GLU A 496 -9.16 49.25 18.40
C GLU A 496 -7.93 48.42 18.01
N THR A 497 -6.76 48.94 18.41
CA THR A 497 -5.46 48.36 18.10
C THR A 497 -4.77 48.05 19.41
N ILE A 498 -4.66 46.75 19.71
CA ILE A 498 -4.05 46.25 20.92
C ILE A 498 -2.66 45.73 20.57
N VAL A 499 -1.64 46.28 21.22
CA VAL A 499 -0.25 45.84 21.07
C VAL A 499 0.23 45.27 22.38
N GLU A 500 0.74 44.05 22.35
CA GLU A 500 1.22 43.35 23.54
C GLU A 500 2.68 42.93 23.31
N VAL A 501 3.57 43.36 24.20
CA VAL A 501 5.00 43.06 24.13
C VAL A 501 5.51 42.53 25.47
N GLY A 502 6.57 41.73 25.46
CA GLY A 502 7.25 41.26 26.68
C GLY A 502 6.81 39.90 27.20
N ILE A 503 5.89 39.20 26.50
CA ILE A 503 5.49 37.84 26.86
C ILE A 503 5.41 37.01 25.57
N PRO A 504 6.22 35.96 25.40
CA PRO A 504 6.11 35.01 24.32
C PRO A 504 4.67 34.46 24.18
N PRO A 505 4.10 34.35 22.96
CA PRO A 505 2.71 33.94 22.78
C PRO A 505 2.35 32.59 23.41
N LYS A 506 3.24 31.58 23.34
CA LYS A 506 3.01 30.26 23.96
C LYS A 506 2.89 30.37 25.48
N LEU A 507 3.82 31.06 26.15
CA LEU A 507 3.77 31.31 27.59
C LEU A 507 2.58 32.17 28.01
N ARG A 508 2.13 33.07 27.12
CA ARG A 508 0.94 33.89 27.39
C ARG A 508 -0.32 33.03 27.48
N ILE A 509 -0.49 32.06 26.57
CA ILE A 509 -1.66 31.16 26.59
C ILE A 509 -1.68 30.39 27.91
N GLU A 510 -0.55 29.78 28.30
CA GLU A 510 -0.42 29.08 29.60
C GLU A 510 -0.72 30.03 30.78
N LEU A 511 -0.17 31.24 30.77
CA LEU A 511 -0.40 32.24 31.82
C LEU A 511 -1.88 32.62 31.91
N GLN A 512 -2.54 32.81 30.77
CA GLN A 512 -3.95 33.14 30.68
C GLN A 512 -4.82 32.02 31.26
N GLU A 513 -4.50 30.76 30.98
CA GLU A 513 -5.20 29.59 31.52
C GLU A 513 -5.11 29.56 33.05
N PHE A 514 -3.90 29.67 33.61
CA PHE A 514 -3.73 29.68 35.06
C PHE A 514 -4.37 30.91 35.73
N MET A 515 -4.29 32.09 35.12
CA MET A 515 -4.93 33.29 35.67
C MET A 515 -6.47 33.20 35.62
N MET A 516 -7.03 32.60 34.56
CA MET A 516 -8.48 32.36 34.49
C MET A 516 -8.92 31.35 35.56
N GLN A 517 -8.14 30.27 35.75
CA GLN A 517 -8.41 29.26 36.78
C GLN A 517 -8.35 29.88 38.18
N LYS A 518 -7.28 30.63 38.48
CA LYS A 518 -7.12 31.38 39.73
C LYS A 518 -8.36 32.22 40.04
N LYS A 519 -8.79 33.09 39.12
CA LYS A 519 -9.94 33.99 39.33
C LYS A 519 -11.24 33.23 39.60
N LYS A 520 -11.48 32.13 38.88
CA LYS A 520 -12.67 31.28 39.10
C LYS A 520 -12.64 30.65 40.49
N THR A 521 -11.49 30.12 40.91
CA THR A 521 -11.32 29.48 42.20
C THR A 521 -11.39 30.47 43.36
N GLU A 522 -10.82 31.67 43.23
CA GLU A 522 -10.93 32.74 44.24
C GLU A 522 -12.39 33.12 44.51
N ASN A 523 -13.18 33.33 43.46
CA ASN A 523 -14.61 33.63 43.61
C ASN A 523 -15.37 32.48 44.31
N ALA A 524 -15.09 31.24 43.93
CA ALA A 524 -15.72 30.07 44.56
C ALA A 524 -15.33 29.92 46.04
N ILE A 525 -14.08 30.20 46.40
CA ILE A 525 -13.60 30.22 47.78
C ILE A 525 -14.33 31.29 48.59
N ASP A 526 -14.49 32.50 48.04
CA ASP A 526 -15.19 33.59 48.72
C ASP A 526 -16.65 33.26 49.01
N ASP A 527 -17.35 32.66 48.03
CA ASP A 527 -18.74 32.23 48.20
C ASP A 527 -18.85 31.09 49.23
N LEU A 528 -17.96 30.09 49.18
CA LEU A 528 -17.90 29.02 50.17
C LEU A 528 -17.60 29.55 51.57
N LYS A 529 -16.68 30.51 51.71
CA LYS A 529 -16.36 31.14 53.00
C LYS A 529 -17.57 31.89 53.57
N ARG A 530 -18.33 32.61 52.74
CA ARG A 530 -19.59 33.27 53.16
C ARG A 530 -20.64 32.26 53.64
N ASP A 531 -20.81 31.17 52.90
CA ASP A 531 -21.74 30.10 53.25
C ASP A 531 -21.36 29.40 54.56
N ILE A 532 -20.08 29.03 54.70
CA ILE A 532 -19.54 28.41 55.91
C ILE A 532 -19.70 29.36 57.11
N THR A 533 -19.42 30.64 56.95
CA THR A 533 -19.61 31.67 58.00
C THR A 533 -21.08 31.77 58.43
N THR A 534 -21.99 31.71 57.46
CA THR A 534 -23.44 31.71 57.72
C THR A 534 -23.87 30.45 58.48
N LEU A 535 -23.46 29.26 58.01
CA LEU A 535 -23.79 27.98 58.64
C LEU A 535 -23.17 27.84 60.03
N THR A 536 -21.92 28.26 60.23
CA THR A 536 -21.27 28.25 61.55
C THR A 536 -21.94 29.22 62.53
N SER A 537 -22.45 30.36 62.06
CA SER A 537 -23.25 31.28 62.88
C SER A 537 -24.59 30.67 63.28
N GLN A 538 -25.29 29.99 62.35
CA GLN A 538 -26.52 29.24 62.66
C GLN A 538 -26.28 28.11 63.68
N ARG A 539 -25.14 27.41 63.56
CA ARG A 539 -24.70 26.36 64.50
C ARG A 539 -24.51 26.91 65.91
N LYS A 540 -23.78 28.04 66.06
CA LYS A 540 -23.53 28.68 67.36
C LYS A 540 -24.81 29.15 68.05
N LEU A 541 -25.76 29.68 67.27
CA LEU A 541 -27.06 30.15 67.75
C LEU A 541 -28.09 29.01 67.98
N LYS A 542 -27.73 27.74 67.67
CA LYS A 542 -28.63 26.56 67.66
C LYS A 542 -29.97 26.79 66.95
N LYS A 543 -30.01 27.71 65.99
CA LYS A 543 -31.23 28.09 65.28
C LYS A 543 -31.49 27.11 64.14
N ASN A 544 -32.53 26.27 64.26
CA ASN A 544 -32.90 25.25 63.27
C ASN A 544 -31.70 24.37 62.83
N TRP A 545 -30.90 23.88 63.79
CA TRP A 545 -29.73 23.02 63.52
C TRP A 545 -30.13 21.54 63.53
N ASN A 546 -29.76 20.78 62.49
CA ASN A 546 -30.06 19.36 62.32
C ASN A 546 -28.83 18.60 61.74
N ASN A 547 -28.90 17.26 61.70
CA ASN A 547 -27.81 16.42 61.19
C ASN A 547 -27.46 16.71 59.72
N GLU A 548 -28.45 17.01 58.87
CA GLU A 548 -28.25 17.35 57.46
C GLU A 548 -27.40 18.62 57.29
N LYS A 549 -27.62 19.65 58.13
CA LYS A 549 -26.82 20.88 58.11
C LYS A 549 -25.40 20.68 58.64
N GLU A 550 -25.21 19.78 59.59
CA GLU A 550 -23.87 19.41 60.07
C GLU A 550 -23.07 18.70 58.95
N GLU A 551 -23.70 17.79 58.22
CA GLU A 551 -23.11 17.13 57.06
C GLU A 551 -22.84 18.11 55.91
N LEU A 552 -23.79 19.01 55.61
CA LEU A 552 -23.60 20.07 54.62
C LEU A 552 -22.42 20.99 54.97
N LEU A 553 -22.29 21.38 56.25
CA LEU A 553 -21.15 22.19 56.71
C LEU A 553 -19.84 21.44 56.52
N LYS A 554 -19.79 20.15 56.91
CA LYS A 554 -18.60 19.31 56.73
C LYS A 554 -18.21 19.19 55.26
N ASN A 555 -19.17 18.92 54.37
CA ASN A 555 -18.95 18.84 52.93
C ASN A 555 -18.45 20.18 52.37
N LYS A 556 -19.01 21.32 52.79
CA LYS A 556 -18.54 22.64 52.33
C LYS A 556 -17.12 22.95 52.81
N VAL A 557 -16.75 22.56 54.02
CA VAL A 557 -15.37 22.72 54.53
C VAL A 557 -14.39 21.84 53.74
N GLU A 558 -14.78 20.61 53.39
CA GLU A 558 -13.98 19.72 52.56
C GLU A 558 -13.80 20.27 51.13
N VAL A 559 -14.88 20.74 50.51
CA VAL A 559 -14.82 21.38 49.18
C VAL A 559 -13.99 22.67 49.24
N LEU A 560 -14.07 23.46 50.31
CA LEU A 560 -13.22 24.63 50.50
C LEU A 560 -11.73 24.24 50.51
N ALA A 561 -11.35 23.20 51.26
CA ALA A 561 -9.98 22.71 51.29
C ALA A 561 -9.49 22.26 49.90
N GLN A 562 -10.33 21.55 49.14
CA GLN A 562 -10.03 21.17 47.75
C GLN A 562 -9.85 22.39 46.82
N GLN A 563 -10.70 23.42 46.95
CA GLN A 563 -10.57 24.64 46.15
C GLN A 563 -9.30 25.43 46.54
N GLU A 564 -8.94 25.49 47.82
CA GLU A 564 -7.69 26.12 48.28
C GLU A 564 -6.44 25.40 47.72
N GLU A 565 -6.49 24.06 47.57
CA GLU A 565 -5.43 23.29 46.89
C GLU A 565 -5.33 23.62 45.39
N ILE A 566 -6.46 23.70 44.69
CA ILE A 566 -6.49 24.10 43.26
C ILE A 566 -5.96 25.52 43.07
N LEU A 567 -6.31 26.45 43.97
CA LEU A 567 -5.81 27.81 43.95
C LEU A 567 -4.29 27.84 44.13
N LYS A 568 -3.78 27.07 45.09
CA LYS A 568 -2.34 26.92 45.33
C LYS A 568 -1.61 26.43 44.08
N ASN A 569 -2.08 25.36 43.44
CA ASN A 569 -1.47 24.84 42.21
C ASN A 569 -1.48 25.88 41.08
N SER A 570 -2.56 26.65 40.96
CA SER A 570 -2.66 27.72 39.96
C SER A 570 -1.66 28.86 40.23
N LEU A 571 -1.45 29.22 41.50
CA LEU A 571 -0.45 30.22 41.91
C LEU A 571 0.98 29.73 41.65
N GLU A 572 1.27 28.47 41.95
CA GLU A 572 2.57 27.85 41.67
C GLU A 572 2.88 27.84 40.16
N GLY A 573 1.89 27.49 39.32
CA GLY A 573 2.02 27.55 37.87
C GLY A 573 2.31 28.96 37.34
N ILE A 574 1.62 29.98 37.86
CA ILE A 574 1.89 31.39 37.53
C ILE A 574 3.31 31.79 37.95
N GLU A 575 3.76 31.40 39.14
CA GLU A 575 5.11 31.69 39.62
C GLU A 575 6.19 31.04 38.74
N GLU A 576 5.97 29.79 38.32
CA GLU A 576 6.88 29.09 37.41
C GLU A 576 7.00 29.80 36.06
N ILE A 577 5.87 30.22 35.46
CA ILE A 577 5.88 30.99 34.21
C ILE A 577 6.60 32.32 34.40
N ASN A 578 6.36 33.04 35.50
CA ASN A 578 7.06 34.29 35.78
C ASN A 578 8.57 34.09 35.94
N LYS A 579 9.01 32.98 36.55
CA LYS A 579 10.44 32.60 36.61
C LYS A 579 11.01 32.34 35.21
N LYS A 580 10.26 31.64 34.34
CA LYS A 580 10.64 31.43 32.94
C LYS A 580 10.74 32.76 32.19
N LEU A 581 9.79 33.68 32.38
CA LEU A 581 9.84 35.01 31.75
C LEU A 581 11.05 35.83 32.22
N ALA A 582 11.38 35.77 33.51
CA ALA A 582 12.54 36.49 34.07
C ALA A 582 13.90 35.94 33.61
N SER A 583 13.98 34.66 33.25
CA SER A 583 15.22 34.06 32.72
C SER A 583 15.42 34.32 31.23
N ILE A 584 14.38 34.71 30.50
CA ILE A 584 14.49 35.10 29.11
C ILE A 584 14.96 36.56 29.04
N ASN A 585 16.03 36.81 28.30
CA ASN A 585 16.53 38.16 28.06
C ASN A 585 15.65 38.88 27.03
N LEU A 586 14.47 39.32 27.44
CA LEU A 586 13.53 40.07 26.62
C LEU A 586 13.86 41.57 26.68
N ASN A 587 13.73 42.25 25.54
CA ASN A 587 13.84 43.70 25.45
C ASN A 587 12.55 44.29 24.85
N PRO A 588 11.43 44.25 25.60
CA PRO A 588 10.12 44.61 25.09
C PRO A 588 10.05 46.09 24.72
N LYS A 589 9.79 46.38 23.46
CA LYS A 589 9.67 47.76 22.96
C LYS A 589 8.66 47.87 21.82
N VAL A 590 8.00 49.02 21.75
CA VAL A 590 7.15 49.42 20.62
C VAL A 590 7.79 50.64 19.97
N ALA A 591 8.25 50.50 18.73
CA ALA A 591 8.92 51.54 17.98
C ALA A 591 8.03 52.03 16.82
N VAL A 592 7.70 53.32 16.83
CA VAL A 592 6.85 53.96 15.82
C VAL A 592 7.61 55.09 15.16
N LYS A 593 7.92 54.97 13.86
CA LYS A 593 8.81 55.91 13.16
C LYS A 593 8.15 57.25 12.80
N ASN A 594 6.84 57.28 12.56
CA ASN A 594 6.15 58.48 12.07
C ASN A 594 5.03 58.92 13.01
N LYS A 595 3.96 58.13 13.14
CA LYS A 595 2.80 58.54 13.96
C LYS A 595 2.14 57.37 14.66
N ILE A 596 1.80 57.58 15.93
CA ILE A 596 0.90 56.72 16.71
C ILE A 596 -0.43 57.46 16.91
N TYR A 597 -1.54 56.81 16.58
CA TYR A 597 -2.89 57.37 16.67
C TYR A 597 -3.48 57.14 18.07
N ALA A 598 -4.45 57.97 18.45
CA ALA A 598 -5.17 57.78 19.71
C ALA A 598 -5.97 56.45 19.71
N GLY A 599 -6.27 55.93 20.90
CA GLY A 599 -7.00 54.67 21.08
C GLY A 599 -6.15 53.39 20.91
N VAL A 600 -4.86 53.53 20.61
CA VAL A 600 -3.91 52.41 20.67
C VAL A 600 -3.66 52.06 22.14
N LYS A 601 -3.77 50.77 22.48
CA LYS A 601 -3.54 50.24 23.83
C LYS A 601 -2.30 49.35 23.81
N ILE A 602 -1.31 49.67 24.64
CA ILE A 602 -0.05 48.93 24.71
C ILE A 602 0.06 48.21 26.06
N PHE A 603 0.28 46.90 26.03
CA PHE A 603 0.48 46.06 27.21
C PHE A 603 1.91 45.52 27.24
N PHE A 604 2.63 45.77 28.34
CA PHE A 604 3.96 45.20 28.59
C PHE A 604 3.92 44.01 29.56
N LYS A 605 2.81 43.85 30.28
CA LYS A 605 2.57 42.80 31.26
C LYS A 605 1.15 42.28 31.13
N TYR A 606 0.96 40.99 31.39
CA TYR A 606 -0.36 40.38 31.42
C TYR A 606 -1.13 40.81 32.67
N GLY A 607 -2.40 41.21 32.50
CA GLY A 607 -3.29 41.57 33.61
C GLY A 607 -3.02 42.94 34.26
N VAL A 608 -2.14 43.75 33.67
CA VAL A 608 -1.91 45.15 34.07
C VAL A 608 -2.67 46.08 33.12
N GLU A 609 -3.06 47.27 33.60
CA GLU A 609 -3.69 48.28 32.76
C GLU A 609 -2.79 48.66 31.57
N PRO A 610 -3.37 48.86 30.37
CA PRO A 610 -2.59 49.27 29.21
C PRO A 610 -2.10 50.70 29.33
N TYR A 611 -0.98 50.99 28.68
CA TYR A 611 -0.66 52.35 28.28
C TYR A 611 -1.53 52.74 27.09
N GLU A 612 -2.55 53.54 27.34
CA GLU A 612 -3.48 54.02 26.32
C GLU A 612 -3.02 55.36 25.75
N ILE A 613 -2.91 55.42 24.42
CA ILE A 613 -2.57 56.63 23.70
C ILE A 613 -3.80 57.52 23.62
N THR A 614 -3.80 58.62 24.38
CA THR A 614 -4.94 59.56 24.45
C THR A 614 -4.91 60.66 23.40
N TYR A 615 -3.72 61.00 22.87
CA TYR A 615 -3.52 61.98 21.80
C TYR A 615 -2.47 61.47 20.82
N GLU A 616 -2.56 61.90 19.56
CA GLU A 616 -1.59 61.50 18.54
C GLU A 616 -0.17 61.94 18.92
N GLN A 617 0.80 61.03 18.80
CA GLN A 617 2.21 61.34 19.02
C GLN A 617 2.98 61.08 17.72
N ASN A 618 3.99 61.91 17.44
CA ASN A 618 4.89 61.68 16.33
C ASN A 618 6.15 60.98 16.82
N SER A 619 6.64 60.01 16.05
CA SER A 619 7.95 59.37 16.19
C SER A 619 8.33 59.02 17.64
N CYS A 620 7.82 57.90 18.16
CA CYS A 620 8.07 57.49 19.53
C CYS A 620 8.66 56.08 19.63
N THR A 621 9.35 55.80 20.74
CA THR A 621 9.71 54.44 21.14
C THR A 621 9.31 54.29 22.59
N ILE A 622 8.40 53.35 22.85
CA ILE A 622 7.84 53.08 24.18
C ILE A 622 8.49 51.79 24.68
N ARG A 623 9.01 51.80 25.92
CA ARG A 623 9.77 50.68 26.49
C ARG A 623 9.39 50.49 27.94
N PHE A 624 9.38 49.25 28.39
CA PHE A 624 9.21 48.97 29.81
C PHE A 624 10.57 48.85 30.50
N VAL A 625 10.95 49.84 31.31
CA VAL A 625 12.23 49.89 32.01
C VAL A 625 11.97 50.16 33.50
N ASN A 626 12.62 49.42 34.39
CA ASN A 626 12.52 49.60 35.85
C ASN A 626 11.08 49.63 36.40
N ASN A 627 10.18 48.83 35.81
CA ASN A 627 8.77 48.74 36.19
C ASN A 627 7.91 49.98 35.80
N GLU A 628 8.40 50.82 34.89
CA GLU A 628 7.73 52.00 34.33
C GLU A 628 7.74 51.94 32.78
N ILE A 629 6.82 52.66 32.13
CA ILE A 629 6.60 52.69 30.66
C ILE A 629 7.18 53.96 30.05
#